data_AF-A0A816H0Q4-F1
#
_entry.id   AF-A0A816H0Q4-F1
#
_cell.length_a   1.000
_cell.length_b   1.000
_cell.length_c   1.000
_cell.angle_alpha   90.00
_cell.angle_beta   90.00
_cell.angle_gamma   90.00
#
_symmetry.space_group_name_H-M   'P 1'
#
loop_
_entity.id
_entity.type
_entity.pdbx_description
1 polymer ?
#
loop_
_entity_poly.entity_id
_entity_poly.type
_entity_poly.pdbx_seq_one_letter_code
_entity_poly.pdbx_strand_id
1 'polypeptide(L)'
;MLTKLIGNNTVKEVFITSSPFLLSLSNSQIPQEECRLSLEESDGFFCEYDQDWSRRKSLHCSQNEKNHVSNKRSSFFLDNWEPTIHCAFEQRLGISHGGKWACDIHKLQTNNSQIPLIYSFGSNGDFSFEEAVKDILPNSEIHTFDKNLYTCPNEICTFHQAILGNGKKKGSKSLKRIINELHHHKRRIDILKVDIEGSEFDLFDDLFDSTKSTAESTNLPSSQSMPYIHQIFVEIHLPWNSGDEESHRAHNFFELFRHNNYAIFHKEANLVDCRSVFEYAFIRLNPTFFIDSSSSKN
;
A
#
# COMPACT_ATOMS: atom_id res chain seq x y z
N MET A 1 -54.26 63.63 37.05
CA MET A 1 -53.38 64.33 36.08
C MET A 1 -52.31 63.33 35.67
N LEU A 2 -52.39 62.73 34.47
CA LEU A 2 -51.82 63.29 33.22
C LEU A 2 -50.33 63.64 33.45
N THR A 3 -49.33 63.04 32.81
CA THR A 3 -49.25 62.74 31.36
C THR A 3 -48.09 61.77 31.06
N LYS A 4 -48.28 60.98 30.01
CA LYS A 4 -47.30 60.18 29.24
C LYS A 4 -45.99 60.92 28.95
N LEU A 5 -44.89 60.15 28.81
CA LEU A 5 -44.07 60.13 27.59
C LEU A 5 -43.62 58.69 27.31
N ILE A 6 -44.24 58.12 26.27
CA ILE A 6 -43.88 56.86 25.63
C ILE A 6 -42.83 57.23 24.57
N GLY A 7 -41.66 56.61 24.64
CA GLY A 7 -40.61 56.67 23.62
C GLY A 7 -40.26 55.27 23.15
N ASN A 8 -40.61 54.97 21.91
CA ASN A 8 -40.39 53.70 21.22
C ASN A 8 -38.91 53.29 21.19
N ASN A 9 -38.58 52.11 21.73
CA ASN A 9 -37.40 51.38 21.31
C ASN A 9 -37.73 50.64 20.01
N THR A 10 -37.38 51.24 18.89
CA THR A 10 -37.30 50.58 17.60
C THR A 10 -36.21 49.51 17.64
N VAL A 11 -36.60 48.25 17.72
CA VAL A 11 -35.76 47.13 17.32
C VAL A 11 -35.46 47.34 15.83
N LYS A 12 -34.22 47.65 15.49
CA LYS A 12 -33.76 47.57 14.10
C LYS A 12 -33.77 46.10 13.72
N GLU A 13 -34.80 45.68 12.98
CA GLU A 13 -34.76 44.45 12.18
C GLU A 13 -33.55 44.56 11.24
N VAL A 14 -32.53 43.74 11.52
CA VAL A 14 -31.50 43.45 10.54
C VAL A 14 -32.16 42.55 9.51
N PHE A 15 -32.50 43.12 8.36
CA PHE A 15 -32.86 42.37 7.16
C PHE A 15 -31.64 41.56 6.73
N ILE A 16 -31.54 40.32 7.20
CA ILE A 16 -30.70 39.31 6.58
C ILE A 16 -31.42 38.94 5.28
N THR A 17 -31.04 39.58 4.19
CA THR A 17 -31.44 39.14 2.86
C THR A 17 -30.92 37.71 2.69
N SER A 18 -31.83 36.75 2.67
CA SER A 18 -31.55 35.36 2.35
C SER A 18 -30.92 35.30 0.96
N SER A 19 -29.60 35.15 0.91
CA SER A 19 -28.89 34.87 -0.33
C SER A 19 -29.33 33.51 -0.84
N PRO A 20 -29.83 33.36 -2.08
CA PRO A 20 -30.21 32.07 -2.64
C PRO A 20 -28.97 31.37 -3.20
N PHE A 21 -28.00 31.12 -2.33
CA PHE A 21 -26.84 30.29 -2.62
C PHE A 21 -26.67 29.25 -1.52
N LEU A 22 -27.76 28.54 -1.22
CA LEU A 22 -27.66 27.14 -0.81
C LEU A 22 -27.47 26.33 -2.09
N LEU A 23 -26.27 26.40 -2.66
CA LEU A 23 -25.81 25.31 -3.52
C LEU A 23 -25.79 24.08 -2.61
N SER A 24 -26.67 23.15 -2.91
CA SER A 24 -26.55 21.79 -2.40
C SER A 24 -25.12 21.35 -2.67
N LEU A 25 -24.35 21.10 -1.60
CA LEU A 25 -23.15 20.28 -1.70
C LEU A 25 -23.64 18.86 -2.06
N SER A 26 -23.99 18.68 -3.33
CA SER A 26 -23.98 17.36 -3.93
C SER A 26 -22.57 16.83 -3.69
N ASN A 27 -22.45 15.71 -2.99
CA ASN A 27 -21.23 14.91 -3.03
C ASN A 27 -20.88 14.74 -4.51
N SER A 28 -19.93 15.52 -5.01
CA SER A 28 -19.50 15.47 -6.40
C SER A 28 -18.62 14.23 -6.54
N GLN A 29 -19.25 13.06 -6.53
CA GLN A 29 -18.61 11.85 -7.02
C GLN A 29 -18.40 12.04 -8.51
N ILE A 30 -17.15 11.85 -8.96
CA ILE A 30 -16.82 11.86 -10.38
C ILE A 30 -17.71 10.81 -11.07
N PRO A 31 -18.50 11.17 -12.09
CA PRO A 31 -19.27 10.22 -12.86
C PRO A 31 -18.37 9.09 -13.37
N GLN A 32 -18.81 7.83 -13.27
CA GLN A 32 -17.98 6.68 -13.67
C GLN A 32 -17.49 6.77 -15.13
N GLU A 33 -18.30 7.36 -16.01
CA GLU A 33 -17.93 7.60 -17.42
C GLU A 33 -16.72 8.54 -17.58
N GLU A 34 -16.49 9.42 -16.59
CA GLU A 34 -15.38 10.38 -16.61
C GLU A 34 -14.10 9.84 -15.96
N CYS A 35 -14.15 8.68 -15.30
CA CYS A 35 -13.01 8.02 -14.67
C CYS A 35 -12.78 6.57 -15.14
N ARG A 36 -13.35 6.20 -16.29
CA ARG A 36 -13.32 4.84 -16.86
C ARG A 36 -11.90 4.30 -16.99
N LEU A 37 -10.96 5.12 -17.45
CA LEU A 37 -9.56 4.71 -17.62
C LEU A 37 -8.92 4.39 -16.28
N SER A 38 -9.11 5.25 -15.27
CA SER A 38 -8.56 5.00 -13.93
C SER A 38 -9.17 3.76 -13.27
N LEU A 39 -10.47 3.53 -13.43
CA LEU A 39 -11.14 2.32 -12.92
C LEU A 39 -10.59 1.06 -13.59
N GLU A 40 -10.40 1.08 -14.91
CA GLU A 40 -9.83 -0.04 -15.67
C GLU A 40 -8.38 -0.32 -15.29
N GLU A 41 -7.54 0.71 -15.26
CA GLU A 41 -6.10 0.59 -15.05
C GLU A 41 -5.71 0.39 -13.57
N SER A 42 -6.65 0.52 -12.63
CA SER A 42 -6.43 0.32 -11.18
C SER A 42 -7.26 -0.77 -10.54
N ASP A 43 -7.87 -1.66 -11.33
CA ASP A 43 -8.80 -2.69 -10.86
C ASP A 43 -9.93 -2.11 -9.97
N GLY A 44 -10.39 -0.90 -10.30
CA GLY A 44 -11.47 -0.19 -9.63
C GLY A 44 -11.07 0.58 -8.36
N PHE A 45 -9.77 0.70 -8.04
CA PHE A 45 -9.32 1.37 -6.82
C PHE A 45 -9.27 2.91 -6.92
N PHE A 46 -8.88 3.42 -8.09
CA PHE A 46 -8.90 4.84 -8.40
C PHE A 46 -10.10 5.18 -9.29
N CYS A 47 -10.74 6.30 -8.97
CA CYS A 47 -11.66 7.00 -9.86
C CYS A 47 -11.18 8.45 -9.91
N GLU A 48 -10.40 8.74 -10.94
CA GLU A 48 -9.83 10.05 -11.27
C GLU A 48 -10.23 10.36 -12.71
N TYR A 49 -10.43 11.64 -13.02
CA TYR A 49 -10.74 12.05 -14.40
C TYR A 49 -9.76 11.44 -15.39
N ASP A 50 -10.26 10.89 -16.51
CA ASP A 50 -9.42 10.20 -17.51
C ASP A 50 -8.24 11.06 -18.00
N GLN A 51 -8.42 12.38 -18.06
CA GLN A 51 -7.36 13.33 -18.40
C GLN A 51 -6.26 13.40 -17.32
N ASP A 52 -6.64 13.43 -16.05
CA ASP A 52 -5.69 13.47 -14.93
C ASP A 52 -5.02 12.11 -14.73
N TRP A 53 -5.75 11.01 -14.91
CA TRP A 53 -5.18 9.67 -14.92
C TRP A 53 -4.16 9.48 -16.07
N SER A 54 -4.45 9.99 -17.26
CA SER A 54 -3.50 10.01 -18.38
C SER A 54 -2.24 10.83 -18.06
N ARG A 55 -2.39 11.94 -17.34
CA ARG A 55 -1.26 12.74 -16.84
C ARG A 55 -0.44 11.95 -15.82
N ARG A 56 -1.10 11.28 -14.87
CA ARG A 56 -0.45 10.39 -13.88
C ARG A 56 0.35 9.29 -14.54
N LYS A 57 -0.22 8.62 -15.55
CA LYS A 57 0.47 7.57 -16.32
C LYS A 57 1.73 8.11 -17.02
N SER A 58 1.61 9.26 -17.68
CA SER A 58 2.78 9.93 -18.28
C SER A 58 3.87 10.28 -17.25
N LEU A 59 3.48 10.77 -16.07
CA LEU A 59 4.41 11.07 -14.98
C LEU A 59 5.06 9.80 -14.43
N HIS A 60 4.30 8.73 -14.24
CA HIS A 60 4.81 7.42 -13.84
C HIS A 60 5.88 6.94 -14.82
N CYS A 61 5.60 6.92 -16.13
CA CYS A 61 6.56 6.50 -17.14
C CYS A 61 7.86 7.34 -17.06
N SER A 62 7.75 8.67 -17.06
CA SER A 62 8.91 9.56 -17.00
C SER A 62 9.74 9.42 -15.72
N GLN A 63 9.09 9.17 -14.58
CA GLN A 63 9.80 8.99 -13.31
C GLN A 63 10.42 7.58 -13.21
N ASN A 64 9.73 6.57 -13.72
CA ASN A 64 10.22 5.20 -13.75
C ASN A 64 11.47 5.05 -14.63
N GLU A 65 11.54 5.77 -15.77
CA GLU A 65 12.75 5.82 -16.62
C GLU A 65 13.97 6.45 -15.93
N LYS A 66 13.76 7.27 -14.90
CA LYS A 66 14.83 7.91 -14.11
C LYS A 66 15.26 7.07 -12.91
N ASN A 67 14.60 5.93 -12.65
CA ASN A 67 15.03 5.00 -11.62
C ASN A 67 16.14 4.09 -12.17
N HIS A 68 16.74 3.25 -11.29
CA HIS A 68 17.81 2.32 -11.67
C HIS A 68 19.03 3.02 -12.32
N VAL A 69 19.55 4.06 -11.66
CA VAL A 69 20.65 4.92 -12.14
C VAL A 69 22.03 4.41 -11.74
N SER A 70 22.19 3.96 -10.49
CA SER A 70 23.50 3.80 -9.86
C SER A 70 23.58 2.54 -9.00
N ASN A 71 24.68 1.80 -9.11
CA ASN A 71 25.01 0.69 -8.20
C ASN A 71 25.80 1.15 -6.98
N LYS A 72 26.18 2.43 -6.92
CA LYS A 72 27.05 2.95 -5.86
C LYS A 72 26.35 2.83 -4.52
N ARG A 73 26.81 1.89 -3.69
CA ARG A 73 26.15 1.59 -2.41
C ARG A 73 25.94 2.83 -1.54
N SER A 74 26.95 3.69 -1.42
CA SER A 74 26.88 4.88 -0.53
C SER A 74 25.80 5.90 -0.87
N SER A 75 25.26 5.88 -2.09
CA SER A 75 24.18 6.77 -2.53
C SER A 75 23.01 5.99 -3.14
N PHE A 76 22.94 4.68 -2.92
CA PHE A 76 21.96 3.81 -3.58
C PHE A 76 20.53 4.32 -3.41
N PHE A 77 20.09 4.56 -2.18
CA PHE A 77 18.74 5.07 -1.91
C PHE A 77 18.58 6.56 -2.21
N LEU A 78 19.63 7.31 -2.54
CA LEU A 78 19.49 8.68 -3.01
C LEU A 78 19.27 8.73 -4.52
N ASP A 79 19.97 7.86 -5.25
CA ASP A 79 20.04 7.91 -6.71
C ASP A 79 18.96 7.04 -7.38
N ASN A 80 18.28 6.16 -6.63
CA ASN A 80 17.43 5.12 -7.21
C ASN A 80 16.07 4.97 -6.53
N TRP A 81 15.13 4.41 -7.29
CA TRP A 81 13.85 3.88 -6.83
C TRP A 81 13.05 4.92 -6.05
N GLU A 82 12.79 6.06 -6.67
CA GLU A 82 11.87 7.07 -6.17
C GLU A 82 10.40 6.70 -6.47
N PRO A 83 9.44 7.20 -5.67
CA PRO A 83 8.02 7.05 -5.96
C PRO A 83 7.65 7.49 -7.37
N THR A 84 6.81 6.71 -8.04
CA THR A 84 6.37 6.94 -9.43
C THR A 84 4.87 7.16 -9.55
N ILE A 85 4.13 7.04 -8.45
CA ILE A 85 2.69 7.35 -8.35
C ILE A 85 2.40 7.99 -6.99
N HIS A 86 1.30 8.73 -6.88
CA HIS A 86 0.90 9.39 -5.63
C HIS A 86 -0.51 9.01 -5.21
N CYS A 87 -0.79 9.01 -3.91
CA CYS A 87 -2.13 8.76 -3.38
C CYS A 87 -2.75 10.06 -2.88
N ALA A 88 -4.07 10.21 -3.05
CA ALA A 88 -4.75 11.46 -2.66
C ALA A 88 -4.82 11.61 -1.14
N PHE A 89 -5.00 10.49 -0.44
CA PHE A 89 -5.11 10.38 1.01
C PHE A 89 -4.11 9.36 1.54
N GLU A 90 -2.85 9.57 1.17
CA GLU A 90 -1.74 8.85 1.78
C GLU A 90 -1.65 9.20 3.27
N GLN A 91 -1.56 8.18 4.13
CA GLN A 91 -1.45 8.41 5.56
C GLN A 91 -0.61 7.35 6.25
N ARG A 92 0.04 7.75 7.34
CA ARG A 92 0.83 6.86 8.19
C ARG A 92 -0.07 6.12 9.17
N LEU A 93 0.10 4.80 9.23
CA LEU A 93 -0.59 3.90 10.16
C LEU A 93 0.40 3.44 11.23
N GLY A 94 0.01 3.53 12.49
CA GLY A 94 0.87 3.21 13.62
C GLY A 94 1.88 4.29 13.96
N ILE A 95 2.56 4.08 15.08
CA ILE A 95 3.56 5.01 15.63
C ILE A 95 4.95 4.36 15.61
N SER A 96 5.99 5.14 15.91
CA SER A 96 7.36 4.61 16.03
C SER A 96 7.84 3.89 14.75
N HIS A 97 8.84 3.01 14.88
CA HIS A 97 9.43 2.20 13.81
C HIS A 97 8.45 1.22 13.13
N GLY A 98 7.44 0.75 13.86
CA GLY A 98 6.47 -0.21 13.32
C GLY A 98 5.46 0.39 12.34
N GLY A 99 5.29 1.71 12.34
CA GLY A 99 4.32 2.37 11.46
C GLY A 99 4.71 2.32 9.99
N LYS A 100 3.72 2.39 9.10
CA LYS A 100 3.90 2.32 7.63
C LYS A 100 2.93 3.24 6.90
N TRP A 101 3.27 3.68 5.69
CA TRP A 101 2.43 4.54 4.86
C TRP A 101 1.47 3.75 3.99
N ALA A 102 0.19 4.11 4.01
CA ALA A 102 -0.87 3.45 3.25
C ALA A 102 -1.53 4.40 2.25
N CYS A 103 -1.83 3.87 1.07
CA CYS A 103 -2.48 4.57 -0.01
C CYS A 103 -4.00 4.47 0.11
N ASP A 104 -4.71 5.60 0.28
CA ASP A 104 -6.17 5.69 0.21
C ASP A 104 -6.91 4.56 0.99
N ILE A 105 -6.41 4.15 2.16
CA ILE A 105 -6.88 2.95 2.89
C ILE A 105 -8.39 2.94 3.16
N HIS A 106 -9.03 4.11 3.31
CA HIS A 106 -10.48 4.24 3.49
C HIS A 106 -11.29 3.58 2.34
N LYS A 107 -10.72 3.47 1.13
CA LYS A 107 -11.34 2.78 -0.01
C LYS A 107 -11.34 1.26 0.10
N LEU A 108 -10.55 0.67 1.01
CA LEU A 108 -10.61 -0.76 1.26
C LEU A 108 -11.91 -1.16 1.96
N GLN A 109 -12.59 -0.20 2.63
CA GLN A 109 -13.88 -0.41 3.29
C GLN A 109 -15.04 -0.58 2.29
N THR A 110 -14.92 -0.04 1.06
CA THR A 110 -16.05 0.15 0.14
C THR A 110 -16.42 -1.06 -0.71
N ASN A 111 -15.62 -2.13 -0.67
CA ASN A 111 -15.93 -3.35 -1.41
C ASN A 111 -16.86 -4.25 -0.57
N ASN A 112 -18.13 -3.84 -0.43
CA ASN A 112 -19.25 -4.45 0.33
C ASN A 112 -19.45 -5.99 0.21
N SER A 113 -18.59 -6.71 -0.52
CA SER A 113 -18.63 -8.15 -0.70
C SER A 113 -17.49 -8.92 -0.01
N GLN A 114 -16.41 -8.24 0.44
CA GLN A 114 -15.28 -8.92 1.10
C GLN A 114 -14.71 -8.12 2.27
N ILE A 115 -14.48 -8.81 3.39
CA ILE A 115 -13.74 -8.27 4.54
C ILE A 115 -12.31 -7.96 4.09
N PRO A 116 -11.72 -6.79 4.42
CA PRO A 116 -10.32 -6.52 4.13
C PRO A 116 -9.40 -7.51 4.87
N LEU A 117 -8.41 -8.07 4.18
CA LEU A 117 -7.44 -9.00 4.75
C LEU A 117 -6.06 -8.34 4.85
N ILE A 118 -5.53 -8.26 6.07
CA ILE A 118 -4.23 -7.64 6.36
C ILE A 118 -3.30 -8.67 6.98
N TYR A 119 -2.11 -8.81 6.39
CA TYR A 119 -1.01 -9.58 6.97
C TYR A 119 0.10 -8.64 7.41
N SER A 120 0.52 -8.76 8.66
CA SER A 120 1.59 -7.95 9.26
C SER A 120 2.68 -8.85 9.82
N PHE A 121 3.85 -8.84 9.19
CA PHE A 121 5.00 -9.63 9.60
C PHE A 121 6.04 -8.77 10.32
N GLY A 122 6.55 -9.31 11.43
CA GLY A 122 7.53 -8.65 12.30
C GLY A 122 6.91 -7.49 13.06
N SER A 123 6.13 -7.86 14.07
CA SER A 123 5.54 -6.87 14.99
C SER A 123 6.52 -6.46 16.07
N ASN A 124 7.42 -7.38 16.47
CA ASN A 124 8.30 -7.22 17.62
C ASN A 124 7.53 -6.78 18.90
N GLY A 125 6.26 -7.16 19.01
CA GLY A 125 5.37 -6.76 20.10
C GLY A 125 4.77 -5.35 20.01
N ASP A 126 5.07 -4.59 18.95
CA ASP A 126 4.40 -3.33 18.61
C ASP A 126 3.20 -3.63 17.69
N PHE A 127 1.99 -3.30 18.17
CA PHE A 127 0.73 -3.52 17.46
C PHE A 127 0.08 -2.21 16.99
N SER A 128 0.79 -1.09 17.08
CA SER A 128 0.21 0.23 16.78
C SER A 128 -0.21 0.37 15.31
N PHE A 129 0.47 -0.33 14.39
CA PHE A 129 0.06 -0.41 13.00
C PHE A 129 -1.30 -1.08 12.86
N GLU A 130 -1.48 -2.24 13.48
CA GLU A 130 -2.73 -3.00 13.45
C GLU A 130 -3.88 -2.24 14.11
N GLU A 131 -3.62 -1.58 15.24
CA GLU A 131 -4.59 -0.70 15.89
C GLU A 131 -5.04 0.42 14.95
N ALA A 132 -4.11 1.13 14.30
CA ALA A 132 -4.44 2.19 13.35
C ALA A 132 -5.18 1.68 12.11
N VAL A 133 -4.85 0.48 11.59
CA VAL A 133 -5.65 -0.17 10.54
C VAL A 133 -7.07 -0.43 11.04
N LYS A 134 -7.22 -0.92 12.27
CA LYS A 134 -8.52 -1.27 12.85
C LYS A 134 -9.41 -0.04 13.09
N ASP A 135 -8.83 1.09 13.46
CA ASP A 135 -9.54 2.36 13.62
C ASP A 135 -10.22 2.82 12.32
N ILE A 136 -9.59 2.57 11.17
CA ILE A 136 -10.11 2.96 9.85
C ILE A 136 -10.96 1.84 9.23
N LEU A 137 -10.53 0.59 9.40
CA LEU A 137 -11.17 -0.61 8.88
C LEU A 137 -11.63 -1.51 10.03
N PRO A 138 -12.67 -1.13 10.79
CA PRO A 138 -13.08 -1.85 12.00
C PRO A 138 -13.47 -3.31 11.74
N ASN A 139 -13.96 -3.62 10.54
CA ASN A 139 -14.35 -4.97 10.14
C ASN A 139 -13.22 -5.79 9.53
N SER A 140 -12.00 -5.24 9.42
CA SER A 140 -10.87 -5.94 8.80
C SER A 140 -10.45 -7.18 9.58
N GLU A 141 -9.96 -8.17 8.84
CA GLU A 141 -9.33 -9.36 9.37
C GLU A 141 -7.81 -9.19 9.33
N ILE A 142 -7.20 -9.15 10.51
CA ILE A 142 -5.77 -8.86 10.66
C ILE A 142 -5.07 -10.09 11.25
N HIS A 143 -4.04 -10.57 10.54
CA HIS A 143 -3.13 -11.60 11.02
C HIS A 143 -1.75 -11.01 11.23
N THR A 144 -1.27 -11.06 12.46
CA THR A 144 0.07 -10.58 12.83
C THR A 144 0.98 -11.76 13.12
N PHE A 145 2.19 -11.72 12.59
CA PHE A 145 3.15 -12.79 12.64
C PHE A 145 4.48 -12.32 13.21
N ASP A 146 5.05 -13.10 14.12
CA ASP A 146 6.40 -12.85 14.63
C ASP A 146 7.12 -14.15 15.00
N LYS A 147 8.46 -14.13 15.02
CA LYS A 147 9.27 -15.26 15.49
C LYS A 147 9.13 -15.46 17.00
N ASN A 148 8.98 -14.37 17.74
CA ASN A 148 8.76 -14.39 19.18
C ASN A 148 7.27 -14.48 19.48
N LEU A 149 6.93 -14.89 20.71
CA LEU A 149 5.54 -14.94 21.15
C LEU A 149 5.16 -13.61 21.80
N TYR A 150 4.12 -12.98 21.28
CA TYR A 150 3.51 -11.78 21.85
C TYR A 150 1.99 -11.97 22.00
N THR A 151 1.35 -11.04 22.70
CA THR A 151 -0.10 -11.02 22.87
C THR A 151 -0.65 -9.82 22.11
N CYS A 152 -1.33 -10.09 21.00
CA CYS A 152 -2.08 -9.05 20.29
C CYS A 152 -3.22 -8.54 21.18
N PRO A 153 -3.51 -7.23 21.18
CA PRO A 153 -4.68 -6.70 21.86
C PRO A 153 -5.97 -7.37 21.39
N ASN A 154 -6.92 -7.51 22.31
CA ASN A 154 -8.20 -8.14 22.03
C ASN A 154 -8.92 -7.43 20.88
N GLU A 155 -9.52 -8.21 19.98
CA GLU A 155 -10.31 -7.72 18.83
C GLU A 155 -9.51 -6.96 17.75
N ILE A 156 -8.20 -6.74 17.93
CA ILE A 156 -7.34 -6.08 16.94
C ILE A 156 -6.87 -7.08 15.88
N CYS A 157 -6.22 -8.17 16.31
CA CYS A 157 -5.63 -9.13 15.38
C CYS A 157 -5.59 -10.55 15.94
N THR A 158 -5.42 -11.53 15.03
CA THR A 158 -5.03 -12.90 15.41
C THR A 158 -3.52 -13.01 15.33
N PHE A 159 -2.88 -13.33 16.45
CA PHE A 159 -1.41 -13.49 16.51
C PHE A 159 -0.96 -14.91 16.14
N HIS A 160 0.13 -14.99 15.39
CA HIS A 160 0.75 -16.25 14.95
C HIS A 160 2.25 -16.21 15.23
N GLN A 161 2.76 -17.17 16.01
CA GLN A 161 4.20 -17.36 16.10
C GLN A 161 4.69 -18.07 14.84
N ALA A 162 5.32 -17.33 13.92
CA ALA A 162 5.81 -17.85 12.65
C ALA A 162 7.00 -17.03 12.13
N ILE A 163 7.95 -17.73 11.51
CA ILE A 163 9.08 -17.11 10.80
C ILE A 163 8.75 -17.11 9.32
N LEU A 164 8.64 -15.93 8.71
CA LEU A 164 8.45 -15.81 7.27
C LEU A 164 9.77 -16.07 6.53
N GLY A 165 9.72 -16.84 5.44
CA GLY A 165 10.87 -17.05 4.56
C GLY A 165 10.64 -18.20 3.56
N ASN A 166 11.66 -18.52 2.77
CA ASN A 166 11.58 -19.53 1.69
C ASN A 166 11.71 -21.00 2.15
N GLY A 167 11.50 -21.30 3.43
CA GLY A 167 11.63 -22.65 3.99
C GLY A 167 13.06 -23.19 4.14
N LYS A 168 14.10 -22.48 3.64
CA LYS A 168 15.51 -22.90 3.79
C LYS A 168 16.01 -22.75 5.23
N LYS A 169 15.54 -21.73 5.95
CA LYS A 169 15.83 -21.55 7.38
C LYS A 169 14.95 -22.52 8.19
N LYS A 170 15.54 -23.21 9.17
CA LYS A 170 14.81 -24.20 10.00
C LYS A 170 13.59 -23.55 10.65
N GLY A 171 12.40 -24.05 10.30
CA GLY A 171 11.13 -23.57 10.85
C GLY A 171 10.51 -22.36 10.15
N SER A 172 11.13 -21.82 9.09
CA SER A 172 10.49 -20.76 8.30
C SER A 172 9.39 -21.31 7.38
N LYS A 173 8.36 -20.51 7.14
CA LYS A 173 7.23 -20.81 6.26
C LYS A 173 7.19 -19.80 5.12
N SER A 174 6.92 -20.27 3.90
CA SER A 174 6.64 -19.38 2.78
C SER A 174 5.28 -18.71 2.95
N LEU A 175 5.12 -17.55 2.33
CA LEU A 175 3.84 -16.82 2.34
C LEU A 175 2.72 -17.71 1.77
N LYS A 176 2.99 -18.45 0.70
CA LYS A 176 2.05 -19.41 0.10
C LYS A 176 1.58 -20.48 1.10
N ARG A 177 2.50 -21.01 1.91
CA ARG A 177 2.16 -21.98 2.95
C ARG A 177 1.24 -21.37 4.01
N ILE A 178 1.56 -20.16 4.47
CA ILE A 178 0.73 -19.44 5.46
C ILE A 178 -0.67 -19.17 4.92
N ILE A 179 -0.78 -18.68 3.68
CA ILE A 179 -2.07 -18.47 3.00
C ILE A 179 -2.91 -19.75 2.95
N ASN A 180 -2.28 -20.90 2.66
CA ASN A 180 -2.97 -22.18 2.61
C ASN A 180 -3.39 -22.68 4.00
N GLU A 181 -2.53 -22.56 5.02
CA GLU A 181 -2.82 -22.95 6.41
C GLU A 181 -3.96 -22.11 7.02
N LEU A 182 -4.09 -20.84 6.60
CA LEU A 182 -5.18 -19.94 7.00
C LEU A 182 -6.39 -19.98 6.06
N HIS A 183 -6.37 -20.85 5.04
CA HIS A 183 -7.45 -21.01 4.06
C HIS A 183 -7.76 -19.74 3.22
N HIS A 184 -6.80 -18.84 3.04
CA HIS A 184 -6.95 -17.57 2.32
C HIS A 184 -6.61 -17.63 0.82
N HIS A 185 -6.41 -18.82 0.25
CA HIS A 185 -6.01 -19.04 -1.14
C HIS A 185 -6.93 -18.46 -2.24
N LYS A 186 -8.17 -18.09 -1.91
CA LYS A 186 -9.14 -17.45 -2.83
C LYS A 186 -9.41 -15.98 -2.47
N ARG A 187 -8.66 -15.42 -1.53
CA ARG A 187 -8.83 -14.05 -1.07
C ARG A 187 -7.72 -13.17 -1.58
N ARG A 188 -8.08 -11.93 -1.83
CA ARG A 188 -7.12 -10.84 -1.96
C ARG A 188 -6.52 -10.54 -0.59
N ILE A 189 -5.21 -10.31 -0.53
CA ILE A 189 -4.57 -9.66 0.60
C ILE A 189 -4.58 -8.17 0.28
N ASP A 190 -5.28 -7.37 1.07
CA ASP A 190 -5.39 -5.94 0.82
C ASP A 190 -4.13 -5.20 1.23
N ILE A 191 -3.53 -5.60 2.36
CA ILE A 191 -2.27 -5.03 2.84
C ILE A 191 -1.34 -6.16 3.31
N LEU A 192 -0.10 -6.15 2.83
CA LEU A 192 1.00 -6.96 3.33
C LEU A 192 2.10 -6.04 3.89
N LYS A 193 2.24 -5.98 5.21
CA LYS A 193 3.39 -5.38 5.89
C LYS A 193 4.48 -6.43 6.10
N VAL A 194 5.71 -6.12 5.69
CA VAL A 194 6.91 -6.97 5.82
C VAL A 194 8.03 -6.20 6.49
N ASP A 195 8.33 -6.57 7.73
CA ASP A 195 9.35 -5.91 8.53
C ASP A 195 10.13 -7.00 9.30
N ILE A 196 10.98 -7.78 8.59
CA ILE A 196 11.44 -9.10 9.07
C ILE A 196 12.97 -9.22 9.17
N GLU A 197 13.67 -8.09 9.27
CA GLU A 197 15.08 -8.00 9.63
C GLU A 197 15.99 -8.80 8.68
N GLY A 198 15.93 -8.53 7.37
CA GLY A 198 16.91 -9.00 6.39
C GLY A 198 16.54 -10.28 5.63
N SER A 199 15.27 -10.70 5.68
CA SER A 199 14.76 -11.83 4.86
C SER A 199 13.79 -11.37 3.77
N GLU A 200 13.73 -10.07 3.49
CA GLU A 200 12.79 -9.46 2.54
C GLU A 200 13.10 -9.90 1.11
N PHE A 201 14.37 -9.81 0.68
CA PHE A 201 14.78 -10.21 -0.67
C PHE A 201 14.36 -11.66 -0.99
N ASP A 202 14.70 -12.59 -0.09
CA ASP A 202 14.38 -14.02 -0.25
C ASP A 202 12.87 -14.30 -0.29
N LEU A 203 12.09 -13.51 0.45
CA LEU A 203 10.63 -13.61 0.46
C LEU A 203 10.05 -13.24 -0.90
N PHE A 204 10.45 -12.09 -1.44
CA PHE A 204 9.87 -11.59 -2.69
C PHE A 204 10.41 -12.31 -3.92
N ASP A 205 11.65 -12.80 -3.87
CA ASP A 205 12.14 -13.78 -4.84
C ASP A 205 11.20 -14.99 -4.86
N ASP A 206 10.92 -15.65 -3.73
CA ASP A 206 10.04 -16.83 -3.70
C ASP A 206 8.59 -16.52 -4.08
N LEU A 207 8.09 -15.32 -3.75
CA LEU A 207 6.74 -14.88 -4.08
C LEU A 207 6.55 -14.64 -5.59
N PHE A 208 7.54 -14.05 -6.25
CA PHE A 208 7.48 -13.63 -7.65
C PHE A 208 8.21 -14.59 -8.62
N ASP A 209 8.91 -15.61 -8.10
CA ASP A 209 9.62 -16.60 -8.90
C ASP A 209 8.65 -17.45 -9.73
N SER A 210 8.48 -17.02 -10.98
CA SER A 210 7.70 -17.71 -12.02
C SER A 210 8.38 -18.99 -12.51
N THR A 211 9.68 -19.19 -12.26
CA THR A 211 10.47 -20.30 -12.82
C THR A 211 10.33 -21.61 -12.04
N LYS A 212 9.97 -21.56 -10.76
CA LYS A 212 9.65 -22.76 -9.95
C LYS A 212 8.32 -23.42 -10.31
N SER A 213 7.48 -22.75 -11.10
CA SER A 213 6.19 -23.30 -11.53
C SER A 213 6.30 -24.41 -12.58
N THR A 214 7.48 -24.60 -13.18
CA THR A 214 7.65 -25.49 -14.35
C THR A 214 8.64 -26.64 -14.18
N ALA A 215 9.41 -26.72 -13.07
CA ALA A 215 10.52 -27.67 -13.00
C ALA A 215 10.40 -28.85 -12.00
N GLU A 216 9.66 -28.74 -10.89
CA GLU A 216 9.66 -29.82 -9.88
C GLU A 216 8.29 -29.99 -9.19
N SER A 217 7.33 -30.65 -9.86
CA SER A 217 6.28 -31.43 -9.20
C SER A 217 5.35 -32.07 -10.23
N THR A 218 5.73 -33.24 -10.74
CA THR A 218 4.76 -34.18 -11.29
C THR A 218 3.86 -34.65 -10.11
N ASN A 219 2.56 -34.35 -10.20
CA ASN A 219 1.45 -34.76 -9.29
C ASN A 219 0.91 -33.75 -8.26
N LEU A 220 1.15 -32.44 -8.39
CA LEU A 220 0.37 -31.42 -7.67
C LEU A 220 -0.39 -30.57 -8.70
N PRO A 221 -1.70 -30.27 -8.52
CA PRO A 221 -2.44 -29.47 -9.48
C PRO A 221 -1.73 -28.13 -9.73
N SER A 222 -1.17 -28.04 -10.93
CA SER A 222 -0.50 -26.89 -11.52
C SER A 222 -1.53 -25.82 -11.84
N SER A 223 -1.93 -25.02 -10.85
CA SER A 223 -2.48 -23.68 -11.05
C SER A 223 -2.72 -23.03 -9.68
N GLN A 224 -1.69 -22.48 -9.05
CA GLN A 224 -1.91 -21.53 -7.98
C GLN A 224 -1.16 -20.26 -8.32
N SER A 225 -1.86 -19.43 -9.10
CA SER A 225 -1.51 -18.05 -9.40
C SER A 225 -1.04 -17.35 -8.12
N MET A 226 -0.02 -16.50 -8.26
CA MET A 226 0.48 -15.65 -7.18
C MET A 226 -0.70 -14.93 -6.50
N PRO A 227 -0.78 -14.91 -5.16
CA PRO A 227 -1.91 -14.31 -4.46
C PRO A 227 -2.03 -12.83 -4.86
N TYR A 228 -3.24 -12.35 -5.11
CA TYR A 228 -3.39 -10.92 -5.35
C TYR A 228 -3.12 -10.18 -4.04
N ILE A 229 -2.04 -9.41 -4.01
CA ILE A 229 -1.72 -8.47 -2.93
C ILE A 229 -1.90 -7.06 -3.50
N HIS A 230 -2.69 -6.23 -2.83
CA HIS A 230 -3.03 -4.91 -3.35
C HIS A 230 -1.97 -3.88 -2.96
N GLN A 231 -1.65 -3.78 -1.67
CA GLN A 231 -0.60 -2.90 -1.17
C GLN A 231 0.45 -3.70 -0.40
N ILE A 232 1.73 -3.37 -0.61
CA ILE A 232 2.86 -4.00 0.07
C ILE A 232 3.68 -2.89 0.74
N PHE A 233 3.89 -3.02 2.05
CA PHE A 233 4.74 -2.14 2.83
C PHE A 233 5.94 -2.95 3.31
N VAL A 234 7.15 -2.48 3.05
CA VAL A 234 8.36 -3.27 3.33
C VAL A 234 9.48 -2.39 3.86
N GLU A 235 10.13 -2.85 4.93
CA GLU A 235 11.40 -2.28 5.39
C GLU A 235 12.57 -3.05 4.75
N ILE A 236 13.34 -2.37 3.90
CA ILE A 236 14.45 -2.96 3.16
C ILE A 236 15.73 -2.77 3.95
N HIS A 237 16.34 -3.90 4.31
CA HIS A 237 17.61 -3.98 5.00
C HIS A 237 18.76 -4.17 4.01
N LEU A 238 19.48 -3.09 3.70
CA LEU A 238 20.64 -3.10 2.83
C LEU A 238 21.84 -2.57 3.64
N PRO A 239 22.80 -3.37 4.13
CA PRO A 239 23.87 -2.85 5.01
C PRO A 239 24.75 -1.77 4.35
N TRP A 240 25.10 -0.68 5.04
CA TRP A 240 25.93 0.41 4.47
C TRP A 240 27.31 -0.04 3.96
N ASN A 241 27.94 -0.97 4.68
CA ASN A 241 29.28 -1.48 4.35
C ASN A 241 29.25 -2.63 3.33
N SER A 242 28.11 -2.89 2.67
CA SER A 242 28.03 -3.90 1.63
C SER A 242 28.70 -3.46 0.34
N GLY A 243 29.17 -4.42 -0.46
CA GLY A 243 29.66 -4.16 -1.81
C GLY A 243 28.54 -3.91 -2.81
N ASP A 244 28.92 -3.62 -4.06
CA ASP A 244 27.98 -3.37 -5.15
C ASP A 244 27.08 -4.57 -5.45
N GLU A 245 27.46 -5.80 -5.09
CA GLU A 245 26.61 -7.00 -5.24
C GLU A 245 25.26 -6.87 -4.52
N GLU A 246 25.23 -6.28 -3.32
CA GLU A 246 23.98 -6.05 -2.60
C GLU A 246 23.15 -4.94 -3.29
N SER A 247 23.79 -3.95 -3.91
CA SER A 247 23.08 -2.97 -4.75
C SER A 247 22.40 -3.64 -5.95
N HIS A 248 23.05 -4.60 -6.60
CA HIS A 248 22.45 -5.37 -7.69
C HIS A 248 21.27 -6.21 -7.19
N ARG A 249 21.40 -6.82 -6.01
CA ARG A 249 20.29 -7.55 -5.36
C ARG A 249 19.12 -6.62 -5.08
N ALA A 250 19.38 -5.40 -4.60
CA ALA A 250 18.35 -4.39 -4.39
C ALA A 250 17.69 -3.95 -5.71
N HIS A 251 18.45 -3.72 -6.78
CA HIS A 251 17.85 -3.47 -8.10
C HIS A 251 16.95 -4.61 -8.56
N ASN A 252 17.43 -5.86 -8.45
CA ASN A 252 16.63 -7.02 -8.82
C ASN A 252 15.32 -7.09 -8.03
N PHE A 253 15.34 -6.77 -6.73
CA PHE A 253 14.15 -6.68 -5.91
C PHE A 253 13.13 -5.71 -6.49
N PHE A 254 13.51 -4.46 -6.79
CA PHE A 254 12.56 -3.49 -7.32
C PHE A 254 12.10 -3.84 -8.75
N GLU A 255 12.98 -4.43 -9.56
CA GLU A 255 12.61 -4.95 -10.88
C GLU A 255 11.57 -6.08 -10.76
N LEU A 256 11.62 -6.93 -9.74
CA LEU A 256 10.56 -7.93 -9.51
C LEU A 256 9.21 -7.26 -9.27
N PHE A 257 9.15 -6.21 -8.45
CA PHE A 257 7.91 -5.45 -8.24
C PHE A 257 7.42 -4.81 -9.54
N ARG A 258 8.33 -4.19 -10.32
CA ARG A 258 8.01 -3.59 -11.61
C ARG A 258 7.42 -4.60 -12.59
N HIS A 259 8.03 -5.78 -12.73
CA HIS A 259 7.54 -6.87 -13.59
C HIS A 259 6.21 -7.48 -13.09
N ASN A 260 5.86 -7.29 -11.82
CA ASN A 260 4.64 -7.80 -11.21
C ASN A 260 3.56 -6.73 -11.04
N ASN A 261 3.64 -5.64 -11.81
CA ASN A 261 2.63 -4.57 -11.90
C ASN A 261 2.48 -3.75 -10.61
N TYR A 262 3.58 -3.54 -9.88
CA TYR A 262 3.60 -2.64 -8.73
C TYR A 262 4.29 -1.32 -9.07
N ALA A 263 3.71 -0.23 -8.58
CA ALA A 263 4.30 1.10 -8.57
C ALA A 263 4.67 1.51 -7.15
N ILE A 264 5.77 2.24 -6.99
CA ILE A 264 6.19 2.81 -5.70
C ILE A 264 5.37 4.07 -5.46
N PHE A 265 4.66 4.14 -4.34
CA PHE A 265 3.96 5.35 -3.93
C PHE A 265 4.59 6.06 -2.73
N HIS A 266 5.37 5.33 -1.92
CA HIS A 266 6.09 5.90 -0.80
C HIS A 266 7.50 5.35 -0.67
N LYS A 267 8.38 6.20 -0.13
CA LYS A 267 9.74 5.88 0.28
C LYS A 267 10.13 6.78 1.45
N GLU A 268 10.60 6.20 2.55
CA GLU A 268 11.20 6.96 3.64
C GLU A 268 12.46 6.29 4.19
N ALA A 269 13.40 7.10 4.69
CA ALA A 269 14.55 6.58 5.40
C ALA A 269 14.15 6.22 6.83
N ASN A 270 14.59 5.06 7.32
CA ASN A 270 14.52 4.79 8.75
C ASN A 270 15.51 5.75 9.44
N LEU A 271 15.02 6.70 10.24
CA LEU A 271 15.87 7.75 10.79
C LEU A 271 16.91 7.26 11.81
N VAL A 272 16.77 6.03 12.33
CA VAL A 272 17.76 5.42 13.24
C VAL A 272 18.90 4.78 12.46
N ASP A 273 18.62 4.09 11.34
CA ASP A 273 19.65 3.55 10.43
C ASP A 273 19.43 4.04 8.99
N CYS A 274 19.48 5.36 8.81
CA CYS A 274 19.15 6.03 7.54
C CYS A 274 20.14 5.74 6.40
N ARG A 275 21.20 4.98 6.69
CA ARG A 275 22.19 4.55 5.70
C ARG A 275 21.92 3.13 5.20
N SER A 276 21.27 2.31 6.01
CA SER A 276 21.11 0.89 5.72
C SER A 276 19.66 0.45 5.58
N VAL A 277 18.71 1.24 6.08
CA VAL A 277 17.32 0.81 6.20
C VAL A 277 16.38 1.87 5.62
N PHE A 278 15.57 1.44 4.67
CA PHE A 278 14.58 2.29 4.01
C PHE A 278 13.24 1.56 3.94
N GLU A 279 12.18 2.29 4.21
CA GLU A 279 10.82 1.80 4.07
C GLU A 279 10.26 2.18 2.71
N TYR A 280 9.56 1.24 2.09
CA TYR A 280 8.92 1.40 0.81
C TYR A 280 7.47 0.95 0.87
N ALA A 281 6.62 1.64 0.12
CA ALA A 281 5.24 1.23 -0.07
C ALA A 281 4.90 1.14 -1.55
N PHE A 282 4.28 0.02 -1.92
CA PHE A 282 3.93 -0.34 -3.27
C PHE A 282 2.43 -0.53 -3.41
N ILE A 283 1.90 -0.15 -4.56
CA ILE A 283 0.53 -0.42 -4.95
C ILE A 283 0.51 -1.21 -6.25
N ARG A 284 -0.31 -2.26 -6.30
CA ARG A 284 -0.56 -3.02 -7.51
C ARG A 284 -1.55 -2.27 -8.40
N LEU A 285 -1.26 -2.23 -9.70
CA LEU A 285 -2.14 -1.69 -10.73
C LEU A 285 -2.43 -2.76 -11.77
N ASN A 286 -3.44 -2.52 -12.60
CA ASN A 286 -3.72 -3.40 -13.72
C ASN A 286 -2.55 -3.34 -14.73
N PRO A 287 -2.18 -4.45 -15.38
CA PRO A 287 -1.14 -4.44 -16.41
C PRO A 287 -1.34 -3.38 -17.51
N THR A 288 -2.58 -3.03 -17.84
CA THR A 288 -2.89 -1.99 -18.83
C THR A 288 -2.36 -0.61 -18.45
N PHE A 289 -2.22 -0.30 -17.16
CA PHE A 289 -1.58 0.92 -16.68
C PHE A 289 -0.16 1.08 -17.22
N PHE A 290 0.59 -0.02 -17.30
CA PHE A 290 2.00 -0.01 -17.68
C PHE A 290 2.24 -0.11 -19.19
N ILE A 291 1.18 -0.27 -19.99
CA ILE A 291 1.29 -0.32 -21.45
C ILE A 291 1.28 1.11 -22.01
N ASP A 292 2.32 1.47 -22.73
CA ASP A 292 2.40 2.72 -23.47
C ASP A 292 1.35 2.78 -24.57
N SER A 293 0.44 3.74 -24.49
CA SER A 293 -0.59 4.01 -25.51
C SER A 293 0.00 4.58 -26.83
N SER A 294 1.31 4.78 -26.91
CA SER A 294 2.06 5.14 -28.12
C SER A 294 2.42 3.93 -28.99
N SER A 295 2.35 2.70 -28.46
CA SER A 295 2.72 1.47 -29.19
C SER A 295 1.59 0.87 -30.04
N SER A 296 0.36 1.38 -29.92
CA SER A 296 -0.82 0.95 -30.69
C SER A 296 -1.10 1.79 -31.94
N LYS A 297 -0.12 2.60 -32.40
CA LYS A 297 -0.19 3.43 -33.62
C LYS A 297 0.76 3.01 -34.74
N ASN A 298 1.15 1.73 -34.80
CA ASN A 298 1.88 1.16 -35.95
C ASN A 298 1.08 0.04 -36.61
#